data_AF-A0A976D273-F1
#
_entry.id   AF-A0A976D273-F1
#
_cell.length_a   1.000
_cell.length_b   1.000
_cell.length_c   1.000
_cell.angle_alpha   90.00
_cell.angle_beta   90.00
_cell.angle_gamma   90.00
#
_symmetry.space_group_name_H-M   'P 1'
#
loop_
_entity.id
_entity.type
_entity.pdbx_description
1 polymer ?
#
loop_
_entity_poly.entity_id
_entity_poly.type
_entity_poly.pdbx_seq_one_letter_code
_entity_poly.pdbx_strand_id
1 'polypeptide(L)'
;EVGTDICKDINEAFNDVASLRGTIAQIAGELGLWVGASGTHPFSHWENQLITDHVRYNQIVNELQEAARSNLIFGLHVHVGMEDRRMAIHIANTARYFLPHIYALSTNSPFWESRDTGYKSFRTKVFDKFPRTGIPDHFESFEAYENYVNLLIKTNCIDNAKKIWWDLRVHPFFGTVEFRICDVPMTIRETMLIAALFQAICAKIYKLRSQNLNFMTYQRSLLNENKWRASRYGLEGKLIDFGKETEVETKALLLELVDFVDDVVDELGSRETIEYLQTLFLTGTGADRQLDVFHKTGSLVSVVDYIHDQFLKV
;
A
#
# COMPACT_ATOMS: atom_id res chain seq x y z
N GLU A 1 -14.15 5.58 2.83
CA GLU A 1 -13.19 5.46 1.72
C GLU A 1 -13.27 6.74 0.91
N VAL A 2 -12.14 7.27 0.48
CA VAL A 2 -12.08 8.35 -0.52
C VAL A 2 -11.20 7.88 -1.65
N GLY A 3 -11.53 8.33 -2.86
CA GLY A 3 -10.72 8.14 -4.04
C GLY A 3 -10.64 9.48 -4.76
N THR A 4 -9.47 9.80 -5.27
CA THR A 4 -9.32 10.93 -6.18
C THR A 4 -10.06 10.66 -7.48
N ASP A 5 -10.31 11.71 -8.25
CA ASP A 5 -10.54 11.56 -9.68
C ASP A 5 -9.26 11.07 -10.39
N ILE A 6 -9.35 10.82 -11.70
CA ILE A 6 -8.18 10.50 -12.51
C ILE A 6 -7.33 11.76 -12.64
N CYS A 7 -6.23 11.81 -11.88
CA CYS A 7 -5.28 12.92 -11.87
C CYS A 7 -4.22 12.73 -12.97
N LYS A 8 -3.81 13.82 -13.63
CA LYS A 8 -2.76 13.76 -14.67
C LYS A 8 -1.35 13.62 -14.09
N ASP A 9 -1.13 14.19 -12.90
CA ASP A 9 0.15 14.27 -12.22
C ASP A 9 -0.02 14.27 -10.69
N ILE A 10 1.10 14.27 -9.97
CA ILE A 10 1.11 14.19 -8.51
C ILE A 10 0.62 15.49 -7.84
N ASN A 11 0.68 16.64 -8.53
CA ASN A 11 0.21 17.91 -7.98
C ASN A 11 -1.33 17.97 -7.99
N GLU A 12 -1.96 17.49 -9.06
CA GLU A 12 -3.41 17.31 -9.09
C GLU A 12 -3.86 16.31 -8.02
N ALA A 13 -3.15 15.17 -7.89
CA ALA A 13 -3.44 14.19 -6.85
C ALA A 13 -3.28 14.77 -5.43
N PHE A 14 -2.27 15.61 -5.20
CA PHE A 14 -2.07 16.28 -3.92
C PHE A 14 -3.26 17.18 -3.58
N ASN A 15 -3.68 18.03 -4.52
CA ASN A 15 -4.80 18.95 -4.31
C ASN A 15 -6.10 18.19 -4.02
N ASP A 16 -6.35 17.11 -4.77
CA ASP A 16 -7.56 16.31 -4.62
C ASP A 16 -7.57 15.55 -3.28
N VAL A 17 -6.47 14.90 -2.90
CA VAL A 17 -6.34 14.25 -1.58
C VAL A 17 -6.46 15.25 -0.43
N ALA A 18 -5.87 16.44 -0.55
CA ALA A 18 -5.97 17.49 0.46
C ALA A 18 -7.42 17.96 0.62
N SER A 19 -8.13 18.20 -0.49
CA SER A 19 -9.54 18.56 -0.51
C SER A 19 -10.42 17.48 0.13
N LEU A 20 -10.20 16.22 -0.24
CA LEU A 20 -10.95 15.07 0.29
C LEU A 20 -10.74 14.89 1.79
N ARG A 21 -9.50 14.97 2.28
CA ARG A 21 -9.21 14.87 3.72
C ARG A 21 -9.78 16.06 4.49
N GLY A 22 -9.66 17.28 3.96
CA GLY A 22 -10.25 18.48 4.56
C GLY A 22 -11.77 18.40 4.68
N THR A 23 -12.44 17.99 3.60
CA THR A 23 -13.91 17.83 3.56
C THR A 23 -14.39 16.79 4.56
N ILE A 24 -13.72 15.63 4.63
CA ILE A 24 -14.07 14.59 5.59
C ILE A 24 -13.85 15.05 7.03
N ALA A 25 -12.73 15.71 7.31
CA ALA A 25 -12.46 16.23 8.65
C ALA A 25 -13.50 17.27 9.08
N GLN A 26 -13.94 18.14 8.16
CA GLN A 26 -15.00 19.11 8.42
C GLN A 26 -16.32 18.41 8.75
N ILE A 27 -16.79 17.49 7.89
CA ILE A 27 -18.06 16.77 8.11
C ILE A 27 -18.02 15.98 9.43
N ALA A 28 -16.89 15.32 9.73
CA ALA A 28 -16.73 14.62 11.00
C ALA A 28 -16.84 15.58 12.19
N GLY A 29 -16.17 16.74 12.11
CA GLY A 29 -16.25 17.77 13.15
C GLY A 29 -17.66 18.29 13.38
N GLU A 30 -18.44 18.51 12.33
CA GLU A 30 -19.86 18.93 12.42
C GLU A 30 -20.74 17.87 13.13
N LEU A 31 -20.33 16.60 13.11
CA LEU A 31 -20.99 15.49 13.79
C LEU A 31 -20.39 15.17 15.17
N GLY A 32 -19.42 15.97 15.65
CA GLY A 32 -18.72 15.73 16.91
C GLY A 32 -17.77 14.53 16.88
N LEU A 33 -17.25 14.17 15.70
CA LEU A 33 -16.32 13.07 15.47
C LEU A 33 -14.95 13.60 15.02
N TRP A 34 -13.93 12.75 15.16
CA TRP A 34 -12.58 12.99 14.65
C TRP A 34 -12.14 11.94 13.65
N VAL A 35 -11.16 12.31 12.82
CA VAL A 35 -10.61 11.44 11.77
C VAL A 35 -9.09 11.40 11.88
N GLY A 36 -8.54 10.22 11.66
CA GLY A 36 -7.11 9.95 11.66
C GLY A 36 -6.76 8.90 10.61
N ALA A 37 -5.48 8.81 10.23
CA ALA A 37 -5.00 7.87 9.23
C ALA A 37 -3.93 6.92 9.83
N SER A 38 -4.32 5.65 10.00
CA SER A 38 -3.47 4.56 10.49
C SER A 38 -3.90 3.24 9.88
N GLY A 39 -2.96 2.33 9.60
CA GLY A 39 -3.27 1.04 8.96
C GLY A 39 -4.16 0.13 9.80
N THR A 40 -4.13 0.32 11.12
CA THR A 40 -5.00 -0.28 12.13
C THR A 40 -5.36 0.76 13.19
N HIS A 41 -6.47 0.57 13.89
CA HIS A 41 -6.76 1.37 15.08
C HIS A 41 -5.98 0.81 16.30
N PRO A 42 -5.33 1.66 17.13
CA PRO A 42 -4.43 1.16 18.18
C PRO A 42 -5.06 0.23 19.23
N PHE A 43 -6.31 0.51 19.63
CA PHE A 43 -6.99 -0.21 20.72
C PHE A 43 -8.40 -0.71 20.39
N SER A 44 -8.86 -0.59 19.13
CA SER A 44 -10.20 -1.06 18.81
C SER A 44 -10.25 -2.58 18.78
N HIS A 45 -11.34 -3.13 19.30
CA HIS A 45 -11.65 -4.55 19.23
C HIS A 45 -12.60 -4.80 18.06
N TRP A 46 -12.29 -5.80 17.24
CA TRP A 46 -13.05 -6.07 16.03
C TRP A 46 -14.43 -6.63 16.30
N GLU A 47 -14.57 -7.39 17.39
CA GLU A 47 -15.84 -7.97 17.87
C GLU A 47 -16.89 -6.90 18.17
N ASN A 48 -16.45 -5.69 18.52
CA ASN A 48 -17.33 -4.59 18.89
C ASN A 48 -17.74 -3.70 17.71
N GLN A 49 -17.22 -3.97 16.50
CA GLN A 49 -17.52 -3.14 15.33
C GLN A 49 -18.78 -3.58 14.60
N LEU A 50 -19.58 -2.60 14.21
CA LEU A 50 -20.78 -2.82 13.41
C LEU A 50 -20.39 -3.12 11.96
N ILE A 51 -21.03 -4.12 11.37
CA ILE A 51 -20.92 -4.41 9.94
C ILE A 51 -21.93 -3.52 9.22
N THR A 52 -21.48 -2.77 8.22
CA THR A 52 -22.35 -1.95 7.38
C THR A 52 -23.42 -2.84 6.71
N ASP A 53 -24.69 -2.47 6.88
CA ASP A 53 -25.81 -3.22 6.29
C ASP A 53 -25.87 -2.99 4.78
N HIS A 54 -25.09 -3.80 4.06
CA HIS A 54 -25.03 -3.79 2.61
C HIS A 54 -24.82 -5.22 2.10
N VAL A 55 -25.59 -5.62 1.09
CA VAL A 55 -25.67 -6.99 0.56
C VAL A 55 -24.28 -7.59 0.29
N ARG A 56 -23.39 -6.81 -0.32
CA ARG A 56 -22.02 -7.23 -0.61
C ARG A 56 -21.21 -7.60 0.65
N TYR A 57 -21.32 -6.85 1.74
CA TYR A 57 -20.60 -7.15 2.98
C TYR A 57 -21.18 -8.39 3.66
N ASN A 58 -22.51 -8.52 3.68
CA ASN A 58 -23.19 -9.70 4.22
C ASN A 58 -22.76 -10.98 3.47
N GLN A 59 -22.62 -10.93 2.15
CA GLN A 59 -22.10 -12.05 1.36
C GLN A 59 -20.65 -12.40 1.73
N ILE A 60 -19.76 -11.42 1.85
CA ILE A 60 -18.35 -11.63 2.21
C ILE A 60 -18.23 -12.23 3.62
N VAL A 61 -19.02 -11.74 4.57
CA VAL A 61 -19.05 -12.25 5.95
C VAL A 61 -19.59 -13.67 5.99
N ASN A 62 -20.63 -13.99 5.21
CA ASN A 62 -21.13 -15.35 5.10
C ASN A 62 -20.12 -16.31 4.44
N GLU A 63 -19.31 -15.82 3.50
CA GLU A 63 -18.30 -16.63 2.81
C GLU A 63 -17.04 -16.85 3.66
N LEU A 64 -16.53 -15.79 4.30
CA LEU A 64 -15.21 -15.77 4.96
C LEU A 64 -15.28 -15.80 6.49
N GLN A 65 -16.48 -15.69 7.07
CA GLN A 65 -16.74 -15.82 8.51
C GLN A 65 -15.83 -14.89 9.34
N GLU A 66 -15.15 -15.43 10.36
CA GLU A 66 -14.28 -14.65 11.27
C GLU A 66 -13.17 -13.87 10.56
N ALA A 67 -12.66 -14.38 9.42
CA ALA A 67 -11.64 -13.66 8.66
C ALA A 67 -12.18 -12.31 8.18
N ALA A 68 -13.40 -12.27 7.67
CA ALA A 68 -14.04 -11.02 7.27
C ALA A 68 -14.43 -10.13 8.47
N ARG A 69 -14.90 -10.73 9.57
CA ARG A 69 -15.31 -9.96 10.76
C ARG A 69 -14.14 -9.26 11.44
N SER A 70 -12.95 -9.87 11.41
CA SER A 70 -11.74 -9.29 12.00
C SER A 70 -11.01 -8.29 11.09
N ASN A 71 -11.55 -7.99 9.90
CA ASN A 71 -10.89 -7.16 8.89
C ASN A 71 -11.11 -5.64 9.09
N LEU A 72 -10.53 -5.07 10.14
CA LEU A 72 -10.55 -3.64 10.44
C LEU A 72 -9.21 -2.99 10.15
N ILE A 73 -8.91 -2.90 8.87
CA ILE A 73 -7.66 -2.38 8.36
C ILE A 73 -7.90 -1.30 7.33
N PHE A 74 -6.96 -0.37 7.24
CA PHE A 74 -7.03 0.77 6.34
C PHE A 74 -5.78 0.79 5.46
N GLY A 75 -5.96 0.80 4.15
CA GLY A 75 -4.85 0.76 3.19
C GLY A 75 -4.88 1.94 2.24
N LEU A 76 -3.75 2.17 1.58
CA LEU A 76 -3.68 3.03 0.41
C LEU A 76 -3.70 2.16 -0.84
N HIS A 77 -4.58 2.50 -1.77
CA HIS A 77 -4.56 1.94 -3.12
C HIS A 77 -4.11 3.02 -4.11
N VAL A 78 -3.12 2.70 -4.95
CA VAL A 78 -2.64 3.61 -6.01
C VAL A 78 -2.91 2.96 -7.35
N HIS A 79 -3.64 3.68 -8.21
CA HIS A 79 -3.90 3.26 -9.59
C HIS A 79 -2.99 4.04 -10.54
N VAL A 80 -2.27 3.32 -11.40
CA VAL A 80 -1.50 3.92 -12.51
C VAL A 80 -2.15 3.48 -13.81
N GLY A 81 -2.58 4.46 -14.62
CA GLY A 81 -3.22 4.21 -15.92
C GLY A 81 -2.26 3.55 -16.91
N MET A 82 -2.77 2.63 -17.72
CA MET A 82 -2.02 1.90 -18.73
C MET A 82 -2.72 2.01 -20.08
N GLU A 83 -1.93 2.25 -21.13
CA GLU A 83 -2.44 2.29 -22.50
C GLU A 83 -2.93 0.92 -22.98
N ASP A 84 -2.20 -0.15 -22.60
CA ASP A 84 -2.47 -1.51 -23.05
C ASP A 84 -2.33 -2.54 -21.92
N ARG A 85 -3.15 -3.60 -22.00
CA ARG A 85 -3.21 -4.68 -21.00
C ARG A 85 -1.96 -5.56 -20.99
N ARG A 86 -1.28 -5.74 -22.13
CA ARG A 86 -0.01 -6.50 -22.19
C ARG A 86 1.12 -5.71 -21.55
N MET A 87 1.13 -4.39 -21.74
CA MET A 87 2.04 -3.53 -20.99
C MET A 87 1.71 -3.54 -19.49
N ALA A 88 0.43 -3.51 -19.12
CA ALA A 88 0.00 -3.57 -17.73
C ALA A 88 0.47 -4.87 -17.02
N ILE A 89 0.34 -6.05 -17.65
CA ILE A 89 0.82 -7.29 -17.05
C ILE A 89 2.35 -7.36 -16.98
N HIS A 90 3.05 -6.81 -17.98
CA HIS A 90 4.51 -6.71 -17.96
C HIS A 90 4.98 -5.85 -16.79
N ILE A 91 4.42 -4.65 -16.65
CA ILE A 91 4.70 -3.75 -15.54
C ILE A 91 4.34 -4.41 -14.21
N ALA A 92 3.17 -5.05 -14.11
CA ALA A 92 2.77 -5.73 -12.87
C ALA A 92 3.74 -6.85 -12.48
N ASN A 93 4.20 -7.67 -13.44
CA ASN A 93 5.16 -8.75 -13.19
C ASN A 93 6.49 -8.24 -12.63
N THR A 94 7.00 -7.14 -13.20
CA THR A 94 8.26 -6.53 -12.75
C THR A 94 8.09 -5.77 -11.45
N ALA A 95 6.99 -5.01 -11.30
CA ALA A 95 6.74 -4.16 -10.14
C ALA A 95 6.61 -4.93 -8.82
N ARG A 96 6.31 -6.23 -8.87
CA ARG A 96 6.31 -7.15 -7.71
C ARG A 96 7.58 -7.05 -6.88
N TYR A 97 8.75 -6.89 -7.52
CA TYR A 97 10.03 -6.77 -6.83
C TYR A 97 10.13 -5.52 -5.94
N PHE A 98 9.54 -4.40 -6.39
CA PHE A 98 9.62 -3.12 -5.67
C PHE A 98 8.58 -3.00 -4.54
N LEU A 99 7.56 -3.87 -4.51
CA LEU A 99 6.49 -3.79 -3.51
C LEU A 99 7.01 -3.74 -2.05
N PRO A 100 7.95 -4.60 -1.61
CA PRO A 100 8.43 -4.54 -0.23
C PRO A 100 9.17 -3.24 0.13
N HIS A 101 9.84 -2.62 -0.84
CA HIS A 101 10.56 -1.36 -0.66
C HIS A 101 9.58 -0.23 -0.34
N ILE A 102 8.58 -0.06 -1.21
CA ILE A 102 7.53 0.96 -1.00
C ILE A 102 6.68 0.65 0.22
N TYR A 103 6.43 -0.64 0.48
CA TYR A 103 5.70 -1.06 1.67
C TYR A 103 6.39 -0.62 2.97
N ALA A 104 7.72 -0.72 3.04
CA ALA A 104 8.49 -0.26 4.20
C ALA A 104 8.28 1.23 4.51
N LEU A 105 8.17 2.09 3.48
CA LEU A 105 7.85 3.52 3.62
C LEU A 105 6.46 3.75 4.23
N SER A 106 5.50 2.89 3.88
CA SER A 106 4.10 3.07 4.25
C SER A 106 3.73 2.55 5.64
N THR A 107 4.64 1.87 6.34
CA THR A 107 4.28 1.19 7.60
C THR A 107 3.70 2.16 8.64
N ASN A 108 2.48 1.85 9.10
CA ASN A 108 1.69 2.76 9.94
C ASN A 108 0.67 1.99 10.78
N SER A 109 0.99 0.78 11.24
CA SER A 109 0.08 -0.04 12.04
C SER A 109 0.80 -0.93 13.07
N PRO A 110 1.50 -0.34 14.06
CA PRO A 110 2.27 -1.12 15.04
C PRO A 110 1.41 -1.76 16.13
N PHE A 111 0.19 -1.25 16.35
CA PHE A 111 -0.71 -1.69 17.41
C PHE A 111 -1.91 -2.47 16.87
N TRP A 112 -2.40 -3.43 17.66
CA TRP A 112 -3.63 -4.18 17.38
C TRP A 112 -4.27 -4.68 18.67
N GLU A 113 -5.55 -4.40 18.88
CA GLU A 113 -6.32 -4.82 20.07
C GLU A 113 -5.61 -4.44 21.38
N SER A 114 -5.12 -3.20 21.46
CA SER A 114 -4.42 -2.64 22.63
C SER A 114 -3.02 -3.23 22.90
N ARG A 115 -2.44 -3.94 21.93
CA ARG A 115 -1.11 -4.55 22.05
C ARG A 115 -0.13 -3.91 21.10
N ASP A 116 1.07 -3.62 21.58
CA ASP A 116 2.24 -3.50 20.73
C ASP A 116 2.52 -4.88 20.10
N THR A 117 2.39 -4.95 18.79
CA THR A 117 2.47 -6.22 18.06
C THR A 117 3.91 -6.64 17.78
N GLY A 118 4.87 -5.72 17.95
CA GLY A 118 6.23 -5.85 17.48
C GLY A 118 6.39 -5.72 15.96
N TYR A 119 5.32 -5.50 15.18
CA TYR A 119 5.40 -5.18 13.76
C TYR A 119 5.38 -3.66 13.55
N LYS A 120 5.90 -3.19 12.42
CA LYS A 120 5.68 -1.80 11.95
C LYS A 120 4.39 -1.69 11.14
N SER A 121 4.04 -2.75 10.39
CA SER A 121 2.73 -2.90 9.79
C SER A 121 2.11 -4.26 10.15
N PHE A 122 1.16 -4.23 11.08
CA PHE A 122 0.36 -5.39 11.45
C PHE A 122 -0.84 -5.60 10.52
N ARG A 123 -1.25 -4.57 9.74
CA ARG A 123 -2.34 -4.64 8.77
C ARG A 123 -2.28 -5.90 7.89
N THR A 124 -1.10 -6.20 7.34
CA THR A 124 -0.95 -7.39 6.48
C THR A 124 -1.20 -8.70 7.21
N LYS A 125 -0.92 -8.79 8.51
CA LYS A 125 -1.16 -10.00 9.31
C LYS A 125 -2.63 -10.24 9.59
N VAL A 126 -3.42 -9.19 9.68
CA VAL A 126 -4.88 -9.30 9.70
C VAL A 126 -5.38 -9.81 8.34
N PHE A 127 -4.81 -9.28 7.25
CA PHE A 127 -5.24 -9.60 5.89
C PHE A 127 -4.78 -10.97 5.37
N ASP A 128 -3.69 -11.53 5.90
CA ASP A 128 -3.11 -12.83 5.52
C ASP A 128 -4.11 -14.01 5.71
N LYS A 129 -5.17 -13.81 6.49
CA LYS A 129 -6.26 -14.80 6.69
C LYS A 129 -7.14 -14.99 5.45
N PHE A 130 -7.15 -14.02 4.52
CA PHE A 130 -7.99 -14.09 3.33
C PHE A 130 -7.37 -15.03 2.29
N PRO A 131 -8.17 -15.85 1.59
CA PRO A 131 -7.66 -16.64 0.48
C PRO A 131 -7.15 -15.72 -0.63
N ARG A 132 -6.21 -16.18 -1.47
CA ARG A 132 -5.75 -15.42 -2.66
C ARG A 132 -5.24 -14.00 -2.33
N THR A 133 -4.52 -13.88 -1.23
CA THR A 133 -3.89 -12.64 -0.75
C THR A 133 -2.37 -12.65 -0.95
N GLY A 134 -1.76 -11.47 -0.86
CA GLY A 134 -0.31 -11.25 -0.94
C GLY A 134 0.20 -10.90 -2.33
N ILE A 135 1.52 -10.97 -2.52
CA ILE A 135 2.17 -10.64 -3.79
C ILE A 135 1.65 -11.60 -4.85
N PRO A 136 1.20 -11.13 -6.04
CA PRO A 136 0.69 -12.02 -7.08
C PRO A 136 1.77 -12.98 -7.60
N ASP A 137 1.38 -14.05 -8.26
CA ASP A 137 2.31 -14.89 -9.04
C ASP A 137 2.73 -14.18 -10.34
N HIS A 138 3.76 -14.72 -11.00
CA HIS A 138 4.17 -14.27 -12.33
C HIS A 138 3.24 -14.86 -13.38
N PHE A 139 2.76 -14.04 -14.32
CA PHE A 139 1.98 -14.49 -15.46
C PHE A 139 2.72 -14.22 -16.77
N GLU A 140 2.91 -15.24 -17.60
CA GLU A 140 3.66 -15.10 -18.86
C GLU A 140 3.01 -14.13 -19.86
N SER A 141 1.68 -13.99 -19.79
CA SER A 141 0.92 -13.06 -20.62
C SER A 141 -0.37 -12.61 -19.94
N PHE A 142 -1.05 -11.63 -20.55
CA PHE A 142 -2.36 -11.18 -20.08
C PHE A 142 -3.41 -12.28 -20.24
N GLU A 143 -3.32 -13.06 -21.33
CA GLU A 143 -4.19 -14.21 -21.60
C GLU A 143 -4.01 -15.32 -20.55
N ALA A 144 -2.78 -15.56 -20.08
CA ALA A 144 -2.53 -16.49 -18.98
C ALA A 144 -3.20 -16.03 -17.67
N TYR A 145 -3.12 -14.74 -17.36
CA TYR A 145 -3.84 -14.13 -16.23
C TYR A 145 -5.37 -14.26 -16.40
N GLU A 146 -5.90 -13.98 -17.60
CA GLU A 146 -7.32 -14.06 -17.88
C GLU A 146 -7.84 -15.50 -17.74
N ASN A 147 -7.09 -16.48 -18.24
CA ASN A 147 -7.41 -17.91 -18.09
C ASN A 147 -7.45 -18.33 -16.62
N TYR A 148 -6.51 -17.84 -15.80
CA TYR A 148 -6.53 -18.08 -14.36
C TYR A 148 -7.80 -17.52 -13.70
N VAL A 149 -8.18 -16.29 -14.01
CA VAL A 149 -9.41 -15.66 -13.50
C VAL A 149 -10.65 -16.43 -13.96
N ASN A 150 -10.73 -16.75 -15.26
CA ASN A 150 -11.86 -17.46 -15.86
C ASN A 150 -12.03 -18.86 -15.27
N LEU A 151 -10.92 -19.55 -14.95
CA LEU A 151 -10.98 -20.83 -14.27
C LEU A 151 -11.62 -20.69 -12.89
N LEU A 152 -11.18 -19.72 -12.07
CA LEU A 152 -11.74 -19.48 -10.74
C LEU A 152 -13.23 -19.11 -10.78
N ILE A 153 -13.65 -18.36 -11.79
CA ILE A 153 -15.07 -18.03 -12.00
C ILE A 153 -15.84 -19.29 -12.39
N LYS A 154 -15.34 -20.04 -13.37
CA LYS A 154 -15.98 -21.28 -13.87
C LYS A 154 -16.13 -22.34 -12.78
N THR A 155 -15.21 -22.41 -11.82
CA THR A 155 -15.26 -23.34 -10.69
C THR A 155 -15.94 -22.76 -9.45
N ASN A 156 -16.61 -21.61 -9.57
CA ASN A 156 -17.34 -20.93 -8.48
C ASN A 156 -16.46 -20.57 -7.26
N CYS A 157 -15.15 -20.40 -7.46
CA CYS A 157 -14.25 -19.94 -6.40
C CYS A 157 -14.39 -18.43 -6.15
N ILE A 158 -14.75 -17.66 -7.18
CA ILE A 158 -15.02 -16.23 -7.13
C ILE A 158 -16.15 -15.88 -8.11
N ASP A 159 -16.87 -14.80 -7.85
CA ASP A 159 -17.87 -14.23 -8.77
C ASP A 159 -17.23 -13.36 -9.86
N ASN A 160 -16.14 -12.66 -9.51
CA ASN A 160 -15.34 -11.86 -10.42
C ASN A 160 -13.94 -11.62 -9.84
N ALA A 161 -13.05 -11.07 -10.67
CA ALA A 161 -11.66 -10.78 -10.30
C ALA A 161 -11.49 -9.80 -9.12
N LYS A 162 -12.53 -9.08 -8.66
CA LYS A 162 -12.42 -8.22 -7.47
C LYS A 162 -12.23 -9.02 -6.17
N LYS A 163 -12.59 -10.31 -6.13
CA LYS A 163 -12.33 -11.25 -5.01
C LYS A 163 -10.94 -11.91 -5.07
N ILE A 164 -10.02 -11.27 -5.80
CA ILE A 164 -8.58 -11.54 -5.71
C ILE A 164 -7.96 -10.36 -4.95
N TRP A 165 -7.36 -10.67 -3.80
CA TRP A 165 -6.89 -9.68 -2.83
C TRP A 165 -5.37 -9.55 -2.86
N TRP A 166 -4.80 -9.51 -4.06
CA TRP A 166 -3.37 -9.34 -4.23
C TRP A 166 -2.90 -7.93 -3.87
N ASP A 167 -1.65 -7.88 -3.41
CA ASP A 167 -0.90 -6.65 -3.11
C ASP A 167 -0.70 -5.76 -4.36
N LEU A 168 -0.81 -6.36 -5.54
CA LEU A 168 -0.71 -5.72 -6.85
C LEU A 168 -1.62 -6.46 -7.82
N ARG A 169 -2.38 -5.73 -8.64
CA ARG A 169 -3.18 -6.34 -9.71
C ARG A 169 -3.27 -5.47 -10.95
N VAL A 170 -3.37 -6.12 -12.11
CA VAL A 170 -3.94 -5.47 -13.30
C VAL A 170 -5.44 -5.35 -13.06
N HIS A 171 -5.95 -4.12 -12.99
CA HIS A 171 -7.34 -3.89 -12.62
C HIS A 171 -8.28 -4.37 -13.74
N PRO A 172 -9.27 -5.23 -13.43
CA PRO A 172 -10.14 -5.84 -14.44
C PRO A 172 -11.02 -4.84 -15.21
N PHE A 173 -11.24 -3.63 -14.68
CA PHE A 173 -12.20 -2.67 -15.24
C PHE A 173 -11.61 -1.31 -15.62
N PHE A 174 -10.48 -0.88 -15.03
CA PHE A 174 -10.02 0.52 -15.11
C PHE A 174 -8.77 0.72 -15.97
N GLY A 175 -8.31 -0.31 -16.67
CA GLY A 175 -7.11 -0.19 -17.51
C GLY A 175 -5.88 0.26 -16.73
N THR A 176 -5.79 -0.10 -15.45
CA THR A 176 -4.73 0.36 -14.53
C THR A 176 -3.96 -0.80 -13.95
N VAL A 177 -2.72 -0.54 -13.52
CA VAL A 177 -2.07 -1.37 -12.49
C VAL A 177 -2.39 -0.75 -11.14
N GLU A 178 -2.94 -1.55 -10.22
CA GLU A 178 -3.36 -1.11 -8.89
C GLU A 178 -2.47 -1.73 -7.81
N PHE A 179 -1.79 -0.87 -7.05
CA PHE A 179 -0.96 -1.19 -5.89
C PHE A 179 -1.78 -1.11 -4.62
N ARG A 180 -1.73 -2.14 -3.77
CA ARG A 180 -2.62 -2.30 -2.60
C ARG A 180 -1.92 -2.77 -1.33
N ILE A 181 -0.59 -2.85 -1.37
CA ILE A 181 0.24 -3.38 -0.29
C ILE A 181 0.29 -2.45 0.92
N CYS A 182 0.21 -1.14 0.70
CA CYS A 182 0.49 -0.12 1.71
C CYS A 182 -0.58 -0.02 2.80
N ASP A 183 -0.13 0.29 4.01
CA ASP A 183 -1.02 0.90 5.01
C ASP A 183 -1.46 2.28 4.51
N VAL A 184 -2.56 2.80 5.05
CA VAL A 184 -2.89 4.22 4.82
C VAL A 184 -1.80 5.09 5.49
N PRO A 185 -1.11 5.99 4.74
CA PRO A 185 -0.09 6.86 5.31
C PRO A 185 -0.69 7.91 6.24
N MET A 186 0.10 8.35 7.20
CA MET A 186 -0.37 9.26 8.24
C MET A 186 -0.65 10.65 7.67
N THR A 187 0.20 11.14 6.76
CA THR A 187 0.10 12.50 6.18
C THR A 187 -0.17 12.48 4.67
N ILE A 188 -0.51 13.66 4.12
CA ILE A 188 -0.73 13.83 2.67
C ILE A 188 0.59 13.68 1.91
N ARG A 189 1.68 14.31 2.40
CA ARG A 189 3.00 14.21 1.76
C ARG A 189 3.51 12.78 1.65
N GLU A 190 3.30 11.96 2.69
CA GLU A 190 3.64 10.53 2.65
C GLU A 190 2.81 9.78 1.60
N THR A 191 1.52 10.10 1.50
CA THR A 191 0.64 9.54 0.48
C THR A 191 1.15 9.88 -0.92
N MET A 192 1.56 11.12 -1.14
CA MET A 192 2.09 11.57 -2.44
C MET A 192 3.46 10.98 -2.76
N LEU A 193 4.36 10.87 -1.79
CA LEU A 193 5.65 10.20 -1.97
C LEU A 193 5.46 8.76 -2.48
N ILE A 194 4.55 8.01 -1.83
CA ILE A 194 4.26 6.62 -2.21
C ILE A 194 3.63 6.55 -3.61
N ALA A 195 2.66 7.42 -3.91
CA ALA A 195 2.02 7.45 -5.22
C ALA A 195 3.00 7.84 -6.35
N ALA A 196 3.85 8.84 -6.11
CA ALA A 196 4.90 9.28 -7.03
C ALA A 196 5.89 8.16 -7.33
N LEU A 197 6.34 7.43 -6.32
CA LEU A 197 7.27 6.31 -6.50
C LEU A 197 6.63 5.18 -7.31
N PHE A 198 5.36 4.83 -7.07
CA PHE A 198 4.68 3.84 -7.90
C PHE A 198 4.54 4.29 -9.35
N GLN A 199 4.17 5.55 -9.60
CA GLN A 199 4.10 6.12 -10.95
C GLN A 199 5.47 6.09 -11.63
N ALA A 200 6.53 6.50 -10.94
CA ALA A 200 7.90 6.52 -11.45
C ALA A 200 8.43 5.10 -11.74
N ILE A 201 8.12 4.11 -10.88
CA ILE A 201 8.44 2.70 -11.14
C ILE A 201 7.75 2.23 -12.42
N CYS A 202 6.46 2.50 -12.59
CA CYS A 202 5.73 2.14 -13.80
C CYS A 202 6.33 2.80 -15.06
N ALA A 203 6.62 4.09 -15.00
CA ALA A 203 7.23 4.83 -16.10
C ALA A 203 8.63 4.31 -16.44
N LYS A 204 9.46 4.02 -15.43
CA LYS A 204 10.79 3.45 -15.63
C LYS A 204 10.75 2.08 -16.29
N ILE A 205 9.85 1.20 -15.83
CA ILE A 205 9.68 -0.14 -16.43
C ILE A 205 9.18 0.00 -17.88
N TYR A 206 8.25 0.90 -18.15
CA TYR A 206 7.77 1.20 -19.51
C TYR A 206 8.92 1.67 -20.42
N LYS A 207 9.75 2.60 -19.93
CA LYS A 207 10.91 3.14 -20.66
C LYS A 207 11.91 2.02 -21.00
N LEU A 208 12.25 1.17 -20.03
CA LEU A 208 13.13 0.02 -20.24
C LEU A 208 12.55 -0.90 -21.33
N ARG A 209 11.25 -1.23 -21.23
CA ARG A 209 10.60 -2.11 -22.20
C ARG A 209 10.62 -1.53 -23.62
N SER A 210 10.41 -0.23 -23.74
CA SER A 210 10.46 0.50 -25.03
C SER A 210 11.86 0.52 -25.65
N GLN A 211 12.90 0.37 -24.82
CA GLN A 211 14.31 0.26 -25.23
C GLN A 211 14.76 -1.21 -25.43
N ASN A 212 13.83 -2.17 -25.42
CA ASN A 212 14.12 -3.62 -25.44
C ASN A 212 14.98 -4.11 -24.26
N LEU A 213 14.94 -3.40 -23.13
CA LEU A 213 15.53 -3.82 -21.86
C LEU A 213 14.44 -4.37 -20.93
N ASN A 214 14.83 -5.20 -19.97
CA ASN A 214 13.95 -5.67 -18.91
C ASN A 214 14.69 -5.66 -17.57
N PHE A 215 13.91 -5.58 -16.48
CA PHE A 215 14.42 -5.76 -15.12
C PHE A 215 14.37 -7.25 -14.72
N MET A 216 15.25 -7.66 -13.80
CA MET A 216 15.32 -9.04 -13.32
C MET A 216 14.05 -9.47 -12.60
N THR A 217 13.57 -10.68 -12.88
CA THR A 217 12.39 -11.25 -12.22
C THR A 217 12.79 -12.24 -11.14
N TYR A 218 12.14 -12.17 -9.97
CA TYR A 218 12.40 -13.06 -8.85
C TYR A 218 11.17 -13.91 -8.50
N GLN A 219 11.42 -15.07 -7.90
CA GLN A 219 10.36 -15.93 -7.41
C GLN A 219 9.56 -15.25 -6.29
N ARG A 220 8.25 -15.51 -6.26
CA ARG A 220 7.34 -14.94 -5.26
C ARG A 220 7.77 -15.24 -3.82
N SER A 221 8.29 -16.44 -3.56
CA SER A 221 8.80 -16.86 -2.25
C SER A 221 9.88 -15.91 -1.73
N LEU A 222 10.85 -15.53 -2.57
CA LEU A 222 11.90 -14.57 -2.22
C LEU A 222 11.31 -13.19 -1.94
N LEU A 223 10.38 -12.72 -2.78
CA LEU A 223 9.72 -11.42 -2.58
C LEU A 223 8.94 -11.37 -1.25
N ASN A 224 8.35 -12.49 -0.84
CA ASN A 224 7.64 -12.60 0.44
C ASN A 224 8.58 -12.47 1.65
N GLU A 225 9.86 -12.90 1.55
CA GLU A 225 10.85 -12.67 2.60
C GLU A 225 11.05 -11.17 2.84
N ASN A 226 11.25 -10.40 1.76
CA ASN A 226 11.35 -8.95 1.86
C ASN A 226 10.04 -8.30 2.34
N LYS A 227 8.87 -8.79 1.90
CA LYS A 227 7.57 -8.31 2.42
C LYS A 227 7.47 -8.51 3.93
N TRP A 228 7.88 -9.68 4.43
CA TRP A 228 7.86 -9.96 5.87
C TRP A 228 8.82 -9.03 6.62
N ARG A 229 10.07 -8.89 6.14
CA ARG A 229 11.07 -7.99 6.74
C ARG A 229 10.58 -6.54 6.78
N ALA A 230 10.00 -6.05 5.68
CA ALA A 230 9.39 -4.72 5.61
C ALA A 230 8.26 -4.56 6.64
N SER A 231 7.35 -5.54 6.75
CA SER A 231 6.25 -5.49 7.73
C SER A 231 6.75 -5.45 9.18
N ARG A 232 7.82 -6.19 9.48
CA ARG A 232 8.33 -6.39 10.84
C ARG A 232 9.22 -5.25 11.30
N TYR A 233 10.07 -4.72 10.43
CA TYR A 233 11.14 -3.80 10.79
C TYR A 233 11.01 -2.41 10.15
N GLY A 234 10.19 -2.25 9.12
CA GLY A 234 10.02 -0.96 8.44
C GLY A 234 11.34 -0.41 7.89
N LEU A 235 11.55 0.89 8.03
CA LEU A 235 12.76 1.58 7.53
C LEU A 235 14.03 1.29 8.30
N GLU A 236 13.92 0.91 9.58
CA GLU A 236 15.07 0.58 10.44
C GLU A 236 15.51 -0.88 10.29
N GLY A 237 14.87 -1.62 9.38
CA GLY A 237 15.24 -2.98 9.04
C GLY A 237 16.21 -3.06 7.89
N LYS A 238 16.54 -4.30 7.54
CA LYS A 238 17.25 -4.66 6.31
C LYS A 238 16.32 -5.43 5.38
N LEU A 239 16.48 -5.26 4.07
CA LEU A 239 15.90 -6.14 3.05
C LEU A 239 17.03 -6.94 2.38
N ILE A 240 16.66 -7.95 1.60
CA ILE A 240 17.60 -8.76 0.83
C ILE A 240 17.77 -8.13 -0.55
N ASP A 241 19.01 -7.83 -0.92
CA ASP A 241 19.40 -7.61 -2.30
C ASP A 241 19.65 -8.97 -2.95
N PHE A 242 18.71 -9.42 -3.79
CA PHE A 242 18.81 -10.73 -4.44
C PHE A 242 19.87 -10.80 -5.54
N GLY A 243 20.37 -9.66 -6.04
CA GLY A 243 21.49 -9.64 -6.98
C GLY A 243 22.84 -9.79 -6.27
N LYS A 244 22.98 -9.14 -5.11
CA LYS A 244 24.18 -9.23 -4.26
C LYS A 244 24.16 -10.42 -3.29
N GLU A 245 23.02 -11.10 -3.16
CA GLU A 245 22.76 -12.20 -2.21
C GLU A 245 23.10 -11.85 -0.74
N THR A 246 22.83 -10.61 -0.34
CA THR A 246 23.13 -10.11 1.01
C THR A 246 21.98 -9.29 1.58
N GLU A 247 21.97 -9.13 2.89
CA GLU A 247 21.08 -8.16 3.53
C GLU A 247 21.66 -6.75 3.46
N VAL A 248 20.82 -5.78 3.11
CA VAL A 248 21.17 -4.38 2.94
C VAL A 248 20.16 -3.53 3.72
N GLU A 249 20.62 -2.42 4.28
CA GLU A 249 19.77 -1.46 4.98
C GLU A 249 18.61 -1.01 4.07
N THR A 250 17.39 -1.00 4.60
CA THR A 250 16.18 -0.67 3.81
C THR A 250 16.28 0.73 3.22
N LYS A 251 16.82 1.69 3.99
CA LYS A 251 17.06 3.07 3.52
C LYS A 251 18.03 3.11 2.35
N ALA A 252 19.08 2.28 2.34
CA ALA A 252 20.04 2.24 1.24
C ALA A 252 19.39 1.71 -0.06
N LEU A 253 18.60 0.64 0.02
CA LEU A 253 17.88 0.11 -1.14
C LEU A 253 16.81 1.08 -1.66
N LEU A 254 16.21 1.88 -0.78
CA LEU A 254 15.29 2.95 -1.19
C LEU A 254 15.99 4.09 -1.93
N LEU A 255 17.22 4.44 -1.55
CA LEU A 255 18.05 5.38 -2.31
C LEU A 255 18.41 4.80 -3.68
N GLU A 256 18.83 3.53 -3.74
CA GLU A 256 19.08 2.84 -5.01
C GLU A 256 17.81 2.81 -5.90
N LEU A 257 16.62 2.68 -5.30
CA LEU A 257 15.34 2.76 -6.01
C LEU A 257 15.06 4.16 -6.56
N VAL A 258 15.35 5.22 -5.80
CA VAL A 258 15.22 6.60 -6.30
C VAL A 258 16.18 6.83 -7.45
N ASP A 259 17.44 6.41 -7.32
CA ASP A 259 18.43 6.51 -8.40
C ASP A 259 17.98 5.72 -9.64
N PHE A 260 17.35 4.56 -9.46
CA PHE A 260 16.81 3.75 -10.56
C PHE A 260 15.73 4.48 -11.36
N VAL A 261 14.86 5.25 -10.70
CA VAL A 261 13.76 5.97 -11.35
C VAL A 261 14.10 7.43 -11.71
N ASP A 262 15.27 7.95 -11.32
CA ASP A 262 15.64 9.36 -11.45
C ASP A 262 15.46 9.92 -12.87
N ASP A 263 15.75 9.13 -13.91
CA ASP A 263 15.65 9.54 -15.31
C ASP A 263 14.23 9.64 -15.87
N VAL A 264 13.20 9.44 -15.04
CA VAL A 264 11.78 9.65 -15.40
C VAL A 264 11.06 10.63 -14.48
N VAL A 265 11.63 11.02 -13.33
CA VAL A 265 10.89 11.81 -12.32
C VAL A 265 10.62 13.25 -12.75
N ASP A 266 11.50 13.84 -13.57
CA ASP A 266 11.34 15.22 -14.06
C ASP A 266 10.18 15.34 -15.03
N GLU A 267 10.07 14.39 -15.98
CA GLU A 267 8.99 14.37 -16.96
C GLU A 267 7.62 14.14 -16.28
N LEU A 268 7.61 13.38 -15.18
CA LEU A 268 6.42 13.16 -14.36
C LEU A 268 6.09 14.35 -13.44
N GLY A 269 6.97 15.35 -13.32
CA GLY A 269 6.80 16.47 -12.40
C GLY A 269 6.83 16.06 -10.92
N SER A 270 7.48 14.96 -10.58
CA SER A 270 7.42 14.34 -9.25
C SER A 270 8.70 14.46 -8.42
N ARG A 271 9.75 15.14 -8.95
CA ARG A 271 11.05 15.29 -8.28
C ARG A 271 10.97 15.81 -6.85
N GLU A 272 10.34 16.97 -6.63
CA GLU A 272 10.17 17.55 -5.29
C GLU A 272 9.41 16.61 -4.34
N THR A 273 8.40 15.90 -4.86
CA THR A 273 7.65 14.92 -4.07
C THR A 273 8.51 13.74 -3.65
N ILE A 274 9.38 13.24 -4.53
CA ILE A 274 10.29 12.12 -4.23
C ILE A 274 11.40 12.54 -3.26
N GLU A 275 11.89 13.78 -3.35
CA GLU A 275 12.89 14.33 -2.43
C GLU A 275 12.41 14.39 -0.96
N TYR A 276 11.08 14.39 -0.73
CA TYR A 276 10.50 14.23 0.61
C TYR A 276 10.95 12.94 1.33
N LEU A 277 11.44 11.93 0.60
CA LEU A 277 12.04 10.72 1.15
C LEU A 277 13.10 11.03 2.23
N GLN A 278 13.94 12.07 2.02
CA GLN A 278 14.97 12.45 2.99
C GLN A 278 14.36 12.94 4.31
N THR A 279 13.25 13.68 4.23
CA THR A 279 12.52 14.11 5.43
C THR A 279 11.92 12.90 6.14
N LEU A 280 11.33 11.96 5.40
CA LEU A 280 10.77 10.74 5.98
C LEU A 280 11.84 9.90 6.70
N PHE A 281 13.06 9.81 6.17
CA PHE A 281 14.17 9.10 6.82
C PHE A 281 14.58 9.70 8.16
N LEU A 282 14.43 11.01 8.32
CA LEU A 282 14.70 11.72 9.58
C LEU A 282 13.56 11.59 10.58
N THR A 283 12.31 11.68 10.11
CA THR A 283 11.12 11.64 10.99
C THR A 283 10.64 10.24 11.32
N GLY A 284 11.09 9.23 10.58
CA GLY A 284 10.53 7.89 10.60
C GLY A 284 9.14 7.81 9.96
N THR A 285 8.65 6.58 9.80
CA THR A 285 7.31 6.27 9.29
C THR A 285 6.21 6.61 10.31
N GLY A 286 4.95 6.50 9.90
CA GLY A 286 3.83 6.64 10.82
C GLY A 286 3.91 5.64 12.00
N ALA A 287 4.38 4.41 11.76
CA ALA A 287 4.58 3.42 12.83
C ALA A 287 5.67 3.83 13.83
N ASP A 288 6.78 4.41 13.35
CA ASP A 288 7.86 4.89 14.20
C ASP A 288 7.36 5.99 15.14
N ARG A 289 6.59 6.94 14.61
CA ARG A 289 6.06 8.06 15.38
C ARG A 289 4.96 7.64 16.35
N GLN A 290 4.09 6.69 15.97
CA GLN A 290 3.12 6.10 16.90
C GLN A 290 3.80 5.41 18.09
N LEU A 291 4.85 4.62 17.84
CA LEU A 291 5.61 3.93 18.88
C LEU A 291 6.35 4.92 19.78
N ASP A 292 6.97 5.96 19.23
CA ASP A 292 7.64 7.01 20.00
C ASP A 292 6.66 7.73 20.97
N VAL A 293 5.47 8.09 20.50
CA VAL A 293 4.41 8.68 21.35
C VAL A 293 4.00 7.70 22.47
N PHE A 294 3.83 6.42 22.15
CA PHE A 294 3.47 5.42 23.14
C PHE A 294 4.58 5.21 24.18
N HIS A 295 5.84 5.12 23.77
CA HIS A 295 6.96 4.97 24.70
C HIS A 295 7.13 6.17 25.64
N LYS A 296 6.80 7.38 25.17
CA LYS A 296 6.87 8.61 25.98
C LYS A 296 5.70 8.76 26.95
N THR A 297 4.50 8.33 26.55
CA THR A 297 3.27 8.61 27.31
C THR A 297 2.68 7.40 28.03
N GLY A 298 3.00 6.19 27.59
CA GLY A 298 2.35 4.94 28.01
C GLY A 298 0.88 4.83 27.63
N SER A 299 0.37 5.72 26.76
CA SER A 299 -1.06 5.88 26.49
C SER A 299 -1.40 5.68 25.02
N LEU A 300 -2.23 4.67 24.71
CA LEU A 300 -2.75 4.46 23.36
C LEU A 300 -3.79 5.54 22.97
N VAL A 301 -4.39 6.22 23.95
CA VAL A 301 -5.26 7.37 23.68
C VAL A 301 -4.44 8.51 23.09
N SER A 302 -3.28 8.82 23.69
CA SER A 302 -2.36 9.83 23.18
C SER A 302 -1.80 9.49 21.80
N VAL A 303 -1.67 8.20 21.47
CA VAL A 303 -1.33 7.75 20.11
C VAL A 303 -2.45 8.10 19.13
N VAL A 304 -3.71 7.86 19.49
CA VAL A 304 -4.86 8.24 18.65
C VAL A 304 -4.98 9.75 18.49
N ASP A 305 -4.80 10.53 19.57
CA ASP A 305 -4.76 11.99 19.51
C ASP A 305 -3.68 12.46 18.53
N TYR A 306 -2.47 11.88 18.61
CA TYR A 306 -1.38 12.21 17.70
C TYR A 306 -1.71 11.87 16.24
N ILE A 307 -2.31 10.70 15.97
CA ILE A 307 -2.73 10.30 14.61
C ILE A 307 -3.75 11.29 14.05
N HIS A 308 -4.69 11.73 14.87
CA HIS A 308 -5.66 12.76 14.50
C HIS A 308 -4.98 14.09 14.19
N ASP A 309 -4.07 14.55 15.04
CA ASP A 309 -3.34 15.82 14.86
C ASP A 309 -2.49 15.86 13.57
N GLN A 310 -2.06 14.70 13.07
CA GLN A 310 -1.32 14.62 11.81
C GLN A 310 -2.26 14.60 10.58
N PHE A 311 -3.57 14.38 10.76
CA PHE A 311 -4.46 14.03 9.66
C PHE A 311 -4.59 15.12 8.59
N LEU A 312 -4.47 16.38 8.95
CA LEU A 312 -4.53 17.51 8.01
C LEU A 312 -3.18 18.20 7.80
N LYS A 313 -2.09 17.64 8.34
CA LYS A 313 -0.76 18.23 8.13
C LYS A 313 -0.31 18.05 6.69
N VAL A 314 0.18 19.15 6.13
CA VAL A 314 0.81 19.25 4.82
C VAL A 314 2.31 19.21 4.99
#